data_AF-A0A8S9TIH2-F1
#
_entry.id   AF-A0A8S9TIH2-F1
#
_cell.length_a   1.000
_cell.length_b   1.000
_cell.length_c   1.000
_cell.angle_alpha   90.00
_cell.angle_beta   90.00
_cell.angle_gamma   90.00
#
_symmetry.space_group_name_H-M   'P 1'
#
loop_
_entity.id
_entity.type
_entity.pdbx_description
1 polymer ?
#
loop_
_entity_poly.entity_id
_entity_poly.type
_entity_poly.pdbx_seq_one_letter_code
_entity_poly.pdbx_strand_id
1 'polypeptide(L)'
;PIYSRRVFPSFHSEGNPFGAANSMEWLSMKQGIRFHHETIGVNSGEKMSPNQELPVMDPNESEFVLTSSSLAGFVRLCGVYLKMMEHLPHIAWDVFRLLNNLFEFNLYAVFTNFLAADDIAQLFRGKGGGLIKKDATRWNGLRTGICRIADEVNAGEVLLQSSALIYPAANSDKGRMDQQNSPMSRKVTLRKITRVPAAMEDADEGNLYALAERSIACEAIVGQSRLLNAIEDLARSYLPDRYLCLMDEVFERNRTMARELRSFMYSTIAVRLVDVPALMESVAAVSWDIPYISDQHNEYIVHLVQKCGEAWGGLQILADGSIPMDAREDIWAEMVQIIMDTLLQAFSTVSKPTAQGRALMLLDLHALQNGLDLINHVSSRTVPRGREYVGNYIKAFYYDEDELLEWVQANKTLYSKVQFANLLKNGIGSTLEIKKLREIVLKIDAMIS
;
A
#
# COMPACT_ATOMS: atom_id res chain seq x y z
N PRO A 1 -40.40 -8.09 -2.20
CA PRO A 1 -40.11 -6.73 -2.73
C PRO A 1 -39.13 -6.00 -1.80
N ILE A 2 -38.31 -5.11 -2.37
CA ILE A 2 -37.12 -4.50 -1.73
C ILE A 2 -37.41 -3.88 -0.35
N TYR A 3 -38.66 -3.50 -0.07
CA TYR A 3 -39.14 -2.98 1.23
C TYR A 3 -38.94 -3.90 2.44
N SER A 4 -38.76 -5.21 2.24
CA SER A 4 -38.75 -6.19 3.33
C SER A 4 -37.36 -6.50 3.90
N ARG A 5 -36.28 -5.97 3.30
CA ARG A 5 -34.91 -6.46 3.55
C ARG A 5 -33.92 -5.47 4.17
N ARG A 6 -34.34 -4.27 4.58
CA ARG A 6 -33.52 -3.26 5.30
C ARG A 6 -32.12 -2.99 4.69
N VAL A 7 -31.99 -3.05 3.37
CA VAL A 7 -30.79 -2.56 2.68
C VAL A 7 -31.03 -1.08 2.41
N PHE A 8 -30.28 -0.21 3.11
CA PHE A 8 -30.38 1.25 3.12
C PHE A 8 -31.73 1.84 3.60
N PRO A 9 -31.97 1.90 4.93
CA PRO A 9 -33.21 2.47 5.48
C PRO A 9 -33.45 3.93 5.07
N SER A 10 -32.40 4.72 4.88
CA SER A 10 -32.47 6.16 4.53
C SER A 10 -33.00 6.43 3.11
N PHE A 11 -32.84 5.49 2.16
CA PHE A 11 -33.38 5.66 0.81
C PHE A 11 -34.91 5.66 0.77
N HIS A 12 -35.55 5.02 1.75
CA HIS A 12 -37.01 4.93 1.82
C HIS A 12 -37.64 6.18 2.45
N SER A 13 -36.96 6.83 3.40
CA SER A 13 -37.45 8.05 4.05
C SER A 13 -37.18 9.32 3.25
N GLU A 14 -36.04 9.42 2.55
CA GLU A 14 -35.51 10.71 2.06
C GLU A 14 -35.49 10.85 0.53
N GLY A 15 -35.85 9.82 -0.24
CA GLY A 15 -35.81 9.87 -1.70
C GLY A 15 -34.39 9.79 -2.28
N ASN A 16 -34.19 10.21 -3.55
CA ASN A 16 -32.90 10.09 -4.24
C ASN A 16 -31.85 11.05 -3.63
N PRO A 17 -30.85 10.52 -2.93
CA PRO A 17 -29.88 11.32 -2.18
C PRO A 17 -28.90 12.10 -3.08
N PHE A 18 -28.84 11.75 -4.37
CA PHE A 18 -27.91 12.34 -5.35
C PHE A 18 -28.53 13.50 -6.15
N GLY A 19 -29.72 13.97 -5.76
CA GLY A 19 -30.46 15.03 -6.45
C GLY A 19 -30.06 16.46 -6.06
N ALA A 20 -29.27 16.64 -5.00
CA ALA A 20 -28.84 17.96 -4.54
C ALA A 20 -27.39 18.24 -4.95
N ALA A 21 -27.19 19.36 -5.64
CA ALA A 21 -25.88 19.89 -6.06
C ALA A 21 -24.93 20.26 -4.89
N ASN A 22 -25.33 19.99 -3.65
CA ASN A 22 -24.56 20.22 -2.42
C ASN A 22 -24.25 18.91 -1.65
N SER A 23 -24.38 17.73 -2.28
CA SER A 23 -24.09 16.43 -1.66
C SER A 23 -22.60 16.06 -1.71
N MET A 24 -21.75 16.89 -1.11
CA MET A 24 -20.39 16.49 -0.74
C MET A 24 -20.37 16.07 0.73
N GLU A 25 -21.09 15.01 1.11
CA GLU A 25 -20.95 14.47 2.47
C GLU A 25 -21.05 12.95 2.52
N TRP A 26 -20.28 12.44 3.47
CA TRP A 26 -19.64 11.13 3.54
C TRP A 26 -20.61 9.95 3.65
N LEU A 27 -20.30 8.87 2.92
CA LEU A 27 -21.05 7.62 2.98
C LEU A 27 -20.38 6.63 3.92
N SER A 28 -21.12 6.16 4.94
CA SER A 28 -20.75 4.95 5.69
C SER A 28 -21.61 3.78 5.21
N MET A 29 -20.98 2.63 4.93
CA MET A 29 -21.70 1.42 4.50
C MET A 29 -22.49 0.77 5.64
N LYS A 30 -22.08 0.97 6.90
CA LYS A 30 -22.84 0.49 8.07
C LYS A 30 -23.91 1.46 8.53
N GLN A 31 -23.68 2.77 8.38
CA GLN A 31 -24.53 3.82 8.97
C GLN A 31 -25.38 4.58 7.95
N GLY A 32 -25.13 4.43 6.64
CA GLY A 32 -25.87 5.09 5.56
C GLY A 32 -25.26 6.42 5.10
N ILE A 33 -26.03 7.13 4.26
CA ILE A 33 -25.72 8.49 3.78
C ILE A 33 -26.09 9.49 4.87
N ARG A 34 -25.16 10.35 5.32
CA ARG A 34 -25.47 11.46 6.22
C ARG A 34 -25.53 12.77 5.44
N PHE A 35 -26.49 13.63 5.79
CA PHE A 35 -26.72 14.90 5.12
C PHE A 35 -26.74 16.06 6.12
N HIS A 36 -26.06 17.15 5.79
CA HIS A 36 -26.06 18.43 6.52
C HIS A 36 -27.43 18.95 6.96
N HIS A 37 -28.55 18.57 6.35
CA HIS A 37 -29.88 18.99 6.83
C HIS A 37 -30.23 18.47 8.23
N GLU A 38 -29.50 17.49 8.78
CA GLU A 38 -29.61 17.08 10.18
C GLU A 38 -28.90 18.05 11.14
N THR A 39 -28.08 18.99 10.63
CA THR A 39 -27.39 20.01 11.45
C THR A 39 -28.16 21.32 11.63
N ILE A 40 -29.24 21.55 10.87
CA ILE A 40 -30.09 22.74 11.04
C ILE A 40 -31.53 22.27 11.19
N GLY A 41 -31.93 22.06 12.45
CA GLY A 41 -33.27 21.67 12.81
C GLY A 41 -34.32 22.58 12.15
N VAL A 42 -35.25 21.94 11.43
CA VAL A 42 -36.50 22.58 11.04
C VAL A 42 -37.27 22.89 12.33
N ASN A 43 -37.51 24.18 12.55
CA ASN A 43 -38.42 24.70 13.56
C ASN A 43 -39.78 23.99 13.51
N SER A 44 -40.00 23.05 14.41
CA SER A 44 -41.33 22.73 14.92
C SER A 44 -41.17 22.19 16.33
N GLY A 45 -41.78 22.88 17.28
CA GLY A 45 -41.41 22.84 18.69
C GLY A 45 -41.75 21.52 19.36
N GLU A 46 -40.72 20.86 19.89
CA GLU A 46 -40.82 19.99 21.06
C GLU A 46 -39.48 20.04 21.81
N LYS A 47 -39.54 20.05 23.13
CA LYS A 47 -38.45 20.43 24.04
C LYS A 47 -37.25 19.47 23.96
N MET A 48 -36.07 20.05 23.75
CA MET A 48 -34.75 19.40 23.75
C MET A 48 -34.39 18.80 25.12
N SER A 49 -33.93 17.55 25.15
CA SER A 49 -33.10 17.00 26.24
C SER A 49 -31.62 17.09 25.81
N PRO A 50 -30.71 17.71 26.59
CA PRO A 50 -29.36 18.04 26.11
C PRO A 50 -28.35 16.91 26.33
N ASN A 51 -28.63 15.69 25.85
CA ASN A 51 -27.71 14.54 26.00
C ASN A 51 -27.96 13.41 24.97
N GLN A 52 -28.16 13.73 23.70
CA GLN A 52 -27.91 12.76 22.63
C GLN A 52 -26.51 13.02 22.09
N GLU A 53 -25.52 12.43 22.75
CA GLU A 53 -24.20 12.22 22.13
C GLU A 53 -24.41 11.41 20.86
N LEU A 54 -24.05 12.01 19.73
CA LEU A 54 -24.03 11.36 18.42
C LEU A 54 -23.22 10.06 18.52
N PRO A 55 -23.59 8.97 17.84
CA PRO A 55 -22.72 7.80 17.75
C PRO A 55 -21.43 8.23 17.05
N VAL A 56 -20.34 8.25 17.82
CA VAL A 56 -18.97 8.43 17.33
C VAL A 56 -18.78 7.44 16.17
N MET A 57 -18.35 7.92 15.00
CA MET A 57 -17.90 7.05 13.92
C MET A 57 -16.93 6.04 14.53
N ASP A 58 -17.12 4.74 14.30
CA ASP A 58 -16.11 3.77 14.69
C ASP A 58 -14.80 4.23 14.05
N PRO A 59 -13.75 4.57 14.82
CA PRO A 59 -12.50 5.11 14.26
C PRO A 59 -11.82 4.16 13.26
N ASN A 60 -12.31 2.92 13.14
CA ASN A 60 -11.89 1.94 12.15
C ASN A 60 -12.77 1.88 10.88
N GLU A 61 -13.83 2.69 10.75
CA GLU A 61 -14.66 2.71 9.54
C GLU A 61 -14.13 3.71 8.51
N SER A 62 -13.34 3.16 7.59
CA SER A 62 -12.74 3.85 6.45
C SER A 62 -13.75 4.63 5.60
N GLU A 63 -13.46 5.91 5.36
CA GLU A 63 -14.26 6.82 4.53
C GLU A 63 -14.48 6.27 3.11
N PHE A 64 -15.71 6.37 2.60
CA PHE A 64 -16.06 5.87 1.27
C PHE A 64 -15.90 6.97 0.22
N VAL A 65 -14.88 6.86 -0.61
CA VAL A 65 -14.62 7.83 -1.70
C VAL A 65 -15.60 7.62 -2.85
N LEU A 66 -16.40 8.64 -3.13
CA LEU A 66 -17.33 8.67 -4.27
C LEU A 66 -16.83 9.59 -5.36
N THR A 67 -16.41 9.00 -6.48
CA THR A 67 -16.21 9.74 -7.73
C THR A 67 -17.48 9.72 -8.58
N SER A 68 -17.62 10.68 -9.50
CA SER A 68 -18.71 10.68 -10.49
C SER A 68 -18.77 9.38 -11.31
N SER A 69 -17.62 8.80 -11.65
CA SER A 69 -17.51 7.49 -12.31
C SER A 69 -17.96 6.32 -11.42
N SER A 70 -17.66 6.37 -10.12
CA SER A 70 -18.12 5.36 -9.15
C SER A 70 -19.63 5.46 -8.94
N LEU A 71 -20.16 6.66 -8.80
CA LEU A 71 -21.58 6.89 -8.52
C LEU A 71 -22.47 6.71 -9.75
N ALA A 72 -22.24 7.50 -10.81
CA ALA A 72 -23.09 7.49 -12.02
C ALA A 72 -22.82 6.28 -12.93
N GLY A 73 -21.59 5.74 -12.88
CA GLY A 73 -21.18 4.55 -13.62
C GLY A 73 -21.43 3.28 -12.81
N PHE A 74 -20.60 3.01 -11.82
CA PHE A 74 -20.54 1.70 -11.17
C PHE A 74 -21.77 1.40 -10.30
N VAL A 75 -22.09 2.23 -9.31
CA VAL A 75 -23.22 2.01 -8.36
C VAL A 75 -24.55 1.90 -9.11
N ARG A 76 -24.80 2.83 -10.05
CA ARG A 76 -26.02 2.81 -10.87
C ARG A 76 -26.15 1.51 -11.66
N LEU A 77 -25.07 1.06 -12.31
CA LEU A 77 -25.08 -0.18 -13.07
C LEU A 77 -25.20 -1.40 -12.17
N CYS A 78 -24.61 -1.42 -10.97
CA CYS A 78 -24.79 -2.50 -9.98
C CYS A 78 -26.29 -2.75 -9.72
N GLY A 79 -27.06 -1.69 -9.48
CA GLY A 79 -28.51 -1.80 -9.27
C GLY A 79 -29.25 -2.36 -10.49
N VAL A 80 -28.83 -2.03 -11.71
CA VAL A 80 -29.41 -2.59 -12.95
C VAL A 80 -29.07 -4.08 -13.09
N TYR A 81 -27.81 -4.46 -12.89
CA TYR A 81 -27.39 -5.87 -12.96
C TYR A 81 -28.12 -6.73 -11.92
N LEU A 82 -28.27 -6.25 -10.68
CA LEU A 82 -29.02 -6.98 -9.65
C LEU A 82 -30.50 -7.17 -10.03
N LYS A 83 -31.16 -6.16 -10.59
CA LYS A 83 -32.54 -6.30 -11.11
C LYS A 83 -32.61 -7.28 -12.27
N MET A 84 -31.61 -7.29 -13.15
CA MET A 84 -31.53 -8.26 -14.24
C MET A 84 -31.37 -9.69 -13.70
N MET A 85 -30.55 -9.90 -12.67
CA MET A 85 -30.41 -11.20 -12.00
C MET A 85 -31.74 -11.65 -11.37
N GLU A 86 -32.48 -10.74 -10.74
CA GLU A 86 -33.79 -11.02 -10.15
C GLU A 86 -34.84 -11.43 -11.20
N HIS A 87 -34.92 -10.69 -12.31
CA HIS A 87 -35.93 -10.94 -13.35
C HIS A 87 -35.55 -12.06 -14.34
N LEU A 88 -34.27 -12.38 -14.48
CA LEU A 88 -33.75 -13.34 -15.46
C LEU A 88 -32.88 -14.42 -14.78
N PRO A 89 -33.46 -15.28 -13.91
CA PRO A 89 -32.72 -16.24 -13.10
C PRO A 89 -31.94 -17.27 -13.95
N HIS A 90 -32.39 -17.56 -15.17
CA HIS A 90 -31.72 -18.48 -16.09
C HIS A 90 -30.34 -18.00 -16.56
N ILE A 91 -30.12 -16.69 -16.62
CA ILE A 91 -28.86 -16.07 -17.04
C ILE A 91 -28.21 -15.25 -15.91
N ALA A 92 -28.70 -15.38 -14.67
CA ALA A 92 -28.24 -14.58 -13.53
C ALA A 92 -26.73 -14.70 -13.30
N TRP A 93 -26.14 -15.88 -13.56
CA TRP A 93 -24.68 -16.07 -13.49
C TRP A 93 -23.92 -15.25 -14.53
N ASP A 94 -24.38 -15.22 -15.77
CA ASP A 94 -23.72 -14.42 -16.82
C ASP A 94 -23.86 -12.92 -16.54
N VAL A 95 -25.02 -12.50 -16.04
CA VAL A 95 -25.27 -11.12 -15.59
C VAL A 95 -24.34 -10.76 -14.41
N PHE A 96 -24.15 -11.67 -13.45
CA PHE A 96 -23.17 -11.48 -12.37
C PHE A 96 -21.73 -11.36 -12.89
N ARG A 97 -21.35 -12.17 -13.88
CA ARG A 97 -20.03 -12.05 -14.51
C ARG A 97 -19.84 -10.70 -15.20
N LEU A 98 -20.87 -10.19 -15.90
CA LEU A 98 -20.81 -8.87 -16.52
C LEU A 98 -20.66 -7.74 -15.49
N LEU A 99 -21.33 -7.84 -14.35
CA LEU A 99 -21.14 -6.91 -13.23
C LEU A 99 -19.69 -6.92 -12.73
N ASN A 100 -19.08 -8.10 -12.61
CA ASN A 100 -17.68 -8.22 -12.20
C ASN A 100 -16.71 -7.72 -13.28
N ASN A 101 -17.01 -7.95 -14.56
CA ASN A 101 -16.21 -7.41 -15.66
C ASN A 101 -16.20 -5.87 -15.65
N LEU A 102 -17.28 -5.23 -15.20
CA LEU A 102 -17.31 -3.77 -15.01
C LEU A 102 -16.34 -3.31 -13.92
N PHE A 103 -16.27 -4.02 -12.79
CA PHE A 103 -15.29 -3.75 -11.74
C PHE A 103 -13.87 -3.95 -12.25
N GLU A 104 -13.61 -5.07 -12.93
CA GLU A 104 -12.30 -5.41 -13.49
C GLU A 104 -11.85 -4.41 -14.55
N PHE A 105 -12.77 -3.92 -15.37
CA PHE A 105 -12.51 -2.85 -16.33
C PHE A 105 -12.10 -1.56 -15.63
N ASN A 106 -12.85 -1.11 -14.61
CA ASN A 106 -12.49 0.09 -13.85
C ASN A 106 -11.13 -0.07 -13.18
N LEU A 107 -10.87 -1.23 -12.56
CA LEU A 107 -9.59 -1.53 -11.93
C LEU A 107 -8.45 -1.49 -12.94
N TYR A 108 -8.62 -2.11 -14.10
CA TYR A 108 -7.63 -2.11 -15.18
C TYR A 108 -7.39 -0.71 -15.76
N ALA A 109 -8.45 0.09 -15.90
CA ALA A 109 -8.33 1.49 -16.31
C ALA A 109 -7.54 2.30 -15.27
N VAL A 110 -7.83 2.17 -13.98
CA VAL A 110 -7.06 2.84 -12.92
C VAL A 110 -5.60 2.39 -12.95
N PHE A 111 -5.36 1.08 -13.05
CA PHE A 111 -4.01 0.51 -13.13
C PHE A 111 -3.20 1.05 -14.32
N THR A 112 -3.79 1.15 -15.51
CA THR A 112 -3.05 1.55 -16.73
C THR A 112 -2.90 3.06 -16.92
N ASN A 113 -3.71 3.89 -16.26
CA ASN A 113 -3.62 5.35 -16.39
C ASN A 113 -2.87 6.03 -15.24
N PHE A 114 -2.95 5.49 -14.02
CA PHE A 114 -2.43 6.15 -12.82
C PHE A 114 -1.08 5.61 -12.34
N LEU A 115 -0.58 4.52 -12.94
CA LEU A 115 0.75 3.97 -12.68
C LEU A 115 1.67 4.22 -13.88
N ALA A 116 2.95 4.52 -13.61
CA ALA A 116 3.94 4.67 -14.68
C ALA A 116 4.35 3.31 -15.25
N ALA A 117 4.76 3.30 -16.52
CA ALA A 117 5.17 2.08 -17.21
C ALA A 117 6.34 1.36 -16.51
N ASP A 118 7.27 2.12 -15.92
CA ASP A 118 8.41 1.58 -15.17
C ASP A 118 7.97 0.87 -13.89
N ASP A 119 7.02 1.45 -13.15
CA ASP A 119 6.45 0.86 -11.95
C ASP A 119 5.74 -0.46 -12.29
N ILE A 120 4.94 -0.47 -13.36
CA ILE A 120 4.26 -1.67 -13.87
C ILE A 120 5.28 -2.74 -14.30
N ALA A 121 6.36 -2.34 -14.97
CA ALA A 121 7.43 -3.26 -15.35
C ALA A 121 8.12 -3.88 -14.12
N GLN A 122 8.36 -3.08 -13.06
CA GLN A 122 8.92 -3.56 -11.80
C GLN A 122 7.98 -4.53 -11.08
N LEU A 123 6.67 -4.26 -11.10
CA LEU A 123 5.66 -5.17 -10.58
C LEU A 123 5.76 -6.54 -11.27
N PHE A 124 5.76 -6.56 -12.60
CA PHE A 124 5.79 -7.80 -13.39
C PHE A 124 7.11 -8.56 -13.29
N ARG A 125 8.24 -7.86 -13.30
CA ARG A 125 9.56 -8.50 -13.12
C ARG A 125 9.76 -9.04 -11.71
N GLY A 126 8.89 -8.64 -10.75
CA GLY A 126 8.98 -9.00 -9.35
C GLY A 126 10.30 -8.51 -8.78
N LYS A 127 10.38 -7.22 -8.42
CA LYS A 127 11.55 -6.49 -7.91
C LYS A 127 12.73 -7.42 -7.53
N GLY A 128 13.61 -7.65 -8.50
CA GLY A 128 14.88 -8.37 -8.35
C GLY A 128 15.94 -7.50 -7.66
N GLY A 129 15.61 -6.94 -6.51
CA GLY A 129 16.52 -6.24 -5.60
C GLY A 129 16.41 -6.92 -4.25
N GLY A 130 17.36 -7.78 -3.93
CA GLY A 130 17.22 -8.79 -2.89
C GLY A 130 16.98 -8.21 -1.51
N LEU A 131 15.90 -8.63 -0.86
CA LEU A 131 15.90 -8.73 0.59
C LEU A 131 15.06 -9.92 1.09
N ILE A 132 13.86 -10.24 0.54
CA ILE A 132 13.03 -11.32 1.12
C ILE A 132 12.14 -12.03 0.06
N LYS A 133 12.06 -13.37 0.07
CA LYS A 133 11.10 -14.18 -0.73
C LYS A 133 9.63 -13.75 -0.56
N LYS A 134 9.30 -13.16 0.60
CA LYS A 134 7.97 -12.67 0.97
C LYS A 134 7.55 -11.42 0.18
N ASP A 135 8.52 -10.60 -0.23
CA ASP A 135 8.27 -9.40 -1.05
C ASP A 135 7.99 -9.79 -2.51
N ALA A 136 8.60 -10.88 -2.99
CA ALA A 136 8.40 -11.37 -4.35
C ALA A 136 6.96 -11.83 -4.63
N THR A 137 6.22 -12.26 -3.61
CA THR A 137 4.80 -12.68 -3.70
C THR A 137 3.81 -11.60 -3.26
N ARG A 138 4.26 -10.43 -2.77
CA ARG A 138 3.43 -9.39 -2.14
C ARG A 138 2.22 -8.96 -2.99
N TRP A 139 2.43 -8.84 -4.30
CA TRP A 139 1.39 -8.42 -5.26
C TRP A 139 1.09 -9.48 -6.33
N ASN A 140 1.05 -10.76 -5.94
CA ASN A 140 0.84 -11.85 -6.89
C ASN A 140 -0.62 -11.93 -7.40
N GLY A 141 -1.60 -11.57 -6.57
CA GLY A 141 -3.01 -11.57 -6.96
C GLY A 141 -3.31 -10.49 -8.01
N LEU A 142 -2.79 -9.28 -7.82
CA LEU A 142 -2.86 -8.18 -8.77
C LEU A 142 -2.16 -8.54 -10.08
N ARG A 143 -0.94 -9.09 -10.02
CA ARG A 143 -0.23 -9.55 -11.22
C ARG A 143 -1.06 -10.56 -12.01
N THR A 144 -1.53 -11.62 -11.35
CA THR A 144 -2.32 -12.67 -11.99
C THR A 144 -3.62 -12.13 -12.56
N GLY A 145 -4.31 -11.27 -11.81
CA GLY A 145 -5.56 -10.63 -12.22
C GLY A 145 -5.40 -9.70 -13.43
N ILE A 146 -4.40 -8.82 -13.42
CA ILE A 146 -4.09 -7.93 -14.55
C ILE A 146 -3.66 -8.72 -15.78
N CYS A 147 -2.86 -9.79 -15.63
CA CYS A 147 -2.49 -10.65 -16.75
C CYS A 147 -3.74 -11.24 -17.42
N ARG A 148 -4.68 -11.77 -16.62
CA ARG A 148 -5.93 -12.34 -17.13
C ARG A 148 -6.79 -11.29 -17.87
N ILE A 149 -6.97 -10.12 -17.26
CA ILE A 149 -7.76 -9.05 -17.90
C ILE A 149 -7.08 -8.60 -19.20
N ALA A 150 -5.75 -8.48 -19.21
CA ALA A 150 -5.01 -8.08 -20.40
C ALA A 150 -5.12 -9.07 -21.56
N ASP A 151 -5.29 -10.38 -21.29
CA ASP A 151 -5.54 -11.38 -22.35
C ASP A 151 -6.91 -11.20 -23.02
N GLU A 152 -7.90 -10.69 -22.27
CA GLU A 152 -9.26 -10.45 -22.76
C GLU A 152 -9.37 -9.11 -23.51
N VAL A 153 -8.44 -8.17 -23.26
CA VAL A 153 -8.40 -6.84 -23.87
C VAL A 153 -7.61 -6.86 -25.19
N ASN A 154 -8.32 -6.83 -26.31
CA ASN A 154 -7.72 -6.78 -27.65
C ASN A 154 -7.68 -5.38 -28.28
N ALA A 155 -8.33 -4.40 -27.67
CA ALA A 155 -8.42 -3.01 -28.16
C ALA A 155 -7.51 -2.07 -27.37
N GLY A 156 -7.13 -0.94 -27.99
CA GLY A 156 -6.34 0.12 -27.35
C GLY A 156 -4.87 0.17 -27.78
N GLU A 157 -4.18 1.21 -27.31
CA GLU A 157 -2.76 1.47 -27.58
C GLU A 157 -1.87 0.56 -26.73
N VAL A 158 -0.77 0.05 -27.28
CA VAL A 158 0.16 -0.80 -26.52
C VAL A 158 0.93 0.06 -25.51
N LEU A 159 0.70 -0.20 -24.22
CA LEU A 159 1.37 0.50 -23.12
C LEU A 159 2.71 -0.15 -22.78
N LEU A 160 2.72 -1.48 -22.63
CA LEU A 160 3.91 -2.22 -22.20
C LEU A 160 3.85 -3.66 -22.69
N GLN A 161 4.97 -4.17 -23.20
CA GLN A 161 5.19 -5.60 -23.40
C GLN A 161 6.23 -6.07 -22.38
N SER A 162 5.82 -6.93 -21.46
CA SER A 162 6.71 -7.42 -20.39
C SER A 162 6.47 -8.90 -20.10
N SER A 163 7.43 -9.52 -19.41
CA SER A 163 7.27 -10.87 -18.88
C SER A 163 6.93 -10.76 -17.40
N ALA A 164 5.72 -11.20 -17.03
CA ALA A 164 5.22 -11.23 -15.67
C ALA A 164 5.61 -12.54 -14.99
N LEU A 165 6.22 -12.44 -13.81
CA LEU A 165 6.47 -13.59 -12.93
C LEU A 165 5.25 -13.85 -12.06
N ILE A 166 4.62 -15.01 -12.26
CA ILE A 166 3.48 -15.48 -11.48
C ILE A 166 3.96 -16.61 -10.57
N TYR A 167 3.68 -16.48 -9.28
CA TYR A 167 4.03 -17.48 -8.29
C TYR A 167 2.81 -18.39 -8.04
N PRO A 168 2.97 -19.73 -8.04
CA PRO A 168 1.87 -20.62 -7.71
C PRO A 168 1.41 -20.37 -6.26
N ALA A 169 0.09 -20.38 -6.04
CA ALA A 169 -0.46 -20.29 -4.69
C ALA A 169 0.03 -21.51 -3.88
N ALA A 170 0.63 -21.27 -2.71
CA ALA A 170 0.99 -22.34 -1.81
C ALA A 170 -0.30 -23.00 -1.30
N ASN A 171 -0.67 -24.15 -1.87
CA ASN A 171 -1.73 -24.96 -1.30
C ASN A 171 -1.34 -25.29 0.15
N SER A 172 -2.27 -25.09 1.08
CA SER A 172 -2.15 -25.35 2.51
C SER A 172 -2.07 -26.85 2.85
N ASP A 173 -1.57 -27.68 1.94
CA ASP A 173 -1.40 -29.10 2.18
C ASP A 173 -0.01 -29.34 2.77
N LYS A 174 0.02 -29.46 4.11
CA LYS A 174 1.21 -29.78 4.90
C LYS A 174 1.71 -31.18 4.53
N GLY A 175 2.59 -31.27 3.54
CA GLY A 175 3.27 -32.54 3.29
C GLY A 175 3.97 -32.70 1.96
N ARG A 176 4.90 -31.82 1.59
CA ARG A 176 6.09 -32.17 0.77
C ARG A 176 7.04 -30.98 0.66
N MET A 177 8.23 -31.15 1.22
CA MET A 177 9.34 -30.19 1.19
C MET A 177 9.84 -29.93 -0.25
N ASP A 178 9.88 -28.64 -0.59
CA ASP A 178 10.99 -27.90 -1.23
C ASP A 178 11.41 -28.07 -2.71
N GLN A 179 10.61 -28.60 -3.63
CA GLN A 179 11.02 -28.62 -5.06
C GLN A 179 10.02 -28.13 -6.13
N GLN A 180 8.95 -27.40 -5.79
CA GLN A 180 7.96 -27.01 -6.82
C GLN A 180 7.38 -25.59 -6.73
N ASN A 181 8.18 -24.59 -6.29
CA ASN A 181 7.78 -23.17 -6.27
C ASN A 181 8.63 -22.29 -7.19
N SER A 182 8.92 -22.74 -8.42
CA SER A 182 9.57 -21.87 -9.41
C SER A 182 8.55 -20.86 -9.97
N PRO A 183 8.90 -19.56 -10.08
CA PRO A 183 8.02 -18.57 -10.71
C PRO A 183 7.79 -18.91 -12.18
N MET A 184 6.54 -18.91 -12.62
CA MET A 184 6.18 -19.07 -14.02
C MET A 184 6.27 -17.71 -14.72
N SER A 185 7.10 -17.64 -15.76
CA SER A 185 7.20 -16.45 -16.61
C SER A 185 6.12 -16.47 -17.68
N ARG A 186 5.31 -15.41 -17.73
CA ARG A 186 4.23 -15.23 -18.69
C ARG A 186 4.41 -13.93 -19.46
N LYS A 187 4.43 -14.00 -20.80
CA LYS A 187 4.44 -12.79 -21.64
C LYS A 187 3.07 -12.13 -21.63
N VAL A 188 3.02 -10.83 -21.35
CA VAL A 188 1.79 -10.04 -21.31
C VAL A 188 1.98 -8.75 -22.10
N THR A 189 1.00 -8.44 -22.94
CA THR A 189 0.90 -7.15 -23.64
C THR A 189 -0.18 -6.34 -22.97
N LEU A 190 0.21 -5.31 -22.22
CA LEU A 190 -0.73 -4.36 -21.67
C LEU A 190 -1.13 -3.35 -22.73
N ARG A 191 -2.44 -3.16 -22.88
CA ARG A 191 -3.03 -2.14 -23.74
C ARG A 191 -3.75 -1.11 -22.90
N LYS A 192 -3.57 0.17 -23.20
CA LYS A 192 -4.32 1.26 -22.59
C LYS A 192 -5.61 1.47 -23.39
N ILE A 193 -6.74 1.40 -22.69
CA ILE A 193 -8.08 1.43 -23.31
C ILE A 193 -8.68 2.85 -23.29
N THR A 194 -8.28 3.68 -22.32
CA THR A 194 -8.81 5.02 -22.11
C THR A 194 -7.74 6.09 -22.30
N ARG A 195 -8.17 7.34 -22.50
CA ARG A 195 -7.26 8.48 -22.54
C ARG A 195 -6.64 8.73 -21.16
N VAL A 196 -5.38 9.15 -21.14
CA VAL A 196 -4.68 9.57 -19.93
C VAL A 196 -5.37 10.82 -19.36
N PRO A 197 -5.66 10.87 -18.05
CA PRO A 197 -6.17 12.08 -17.41
C PRO A 197 -5.14 13.21 -17.52
N ALA A 198 -5.58 14.45 -17.83
CA ALA A 198 -4.67 15.60 -17.95
C ALA A 198 -3.79 15.81 -16.70
N ALA A 199 -4.36 15.62 -15.51
CA ALA A 199 -3.61 15.69 -14.24
C ALA A 199 -2.43 14.71 -14.15
N MET A 200 -2.49 13.58 -14.87
CA MET A 200 -1.37 12.62 -14.94
C MET A 200 -0.33 12.99 -15.99
N GLU A 201 -0.70 13.78 -17.00
CA GLU A 201 0.24 14.33 -18.01
C GLU A 201 1.12 15.42 -17.38
N ASP A 202 0.54 16.22 -16.48
CA ASP A 202 1.20 17.31 -15.75
C ASP A 202 1.73 16.89 -14.37
N ALA A 203 1.95 15.59 -14.12
CA ALA A 203 2.40 15.09 -12.81
C ALA A 203 3.85 15.51 -12.52
N ASP A 204 4.03 16.47 -11.61
CA ASP A 204 5.31 17.07 -11.24
C ASP A 204 5.49 17.16 -9.71
N GLU A 205 6.61 17.72 -9.23
CA GLU A 205 6.81 17.90 -7.78
C GLU A 205 5.80 18.90 -7.17
N GLY A 206 5.32 19.87 -7.97
CA GLY A 206 4.37 20.90 -7.55
C GLY A 206 2.98 20.36 -7.22
N ASN A 207 2.52 19.30 -7.90
CA ASN A 207 1.28 18.58 -7.59
C ASN A 207 1.49 17.26 -6.83
N LEU A 208 2.68 17.07 -6.22
CA LEU A 208 3.06 15.84 -5.52
C LEU A 208 2.90 14.58 -6.40
N TYR A 209 3.19 14.69 -7.69
CA TYR A 209 3.08 13.63 -8.69
C TYR A 209 1.65 13.11 -8.90
N ALA A 210 0.67 14.02 -8.89
CA ALA A 210 -0.77 13.72 -8.96
C ALA A 210 -1.23 12.79 -7.83
N LEU A 211 -0.72 13.02 -6.62
CA LEU A 211 -0.97 12.23 -5.42
C LEU A 211 -2.46 12.09 -5.10
N ALA A 212 -3.21 13.18 -5.16
CA ALA A 212 -4.65 13.17 -4.87
C ALA A 212 -5.41 12.36 -5.90
N GLU A 213 -5.14 12.56 -7.19
CA GLU A 213 -5.84 11.88 -8.28
C GLU A 213 -5.59 10.39 -8.24
N ARG A 214 -4.33 9.97 -8.00
CA ARG A 214 -3.98 8.55 -7.80
C ARG A 214 -4.69 7.97 -6.57
N SER A 215 -4.68 8.68 -5.44
CA SER A 215 -5.28 8.21 -4.20
C SER A 215 -6.79 8.06 -4.33
N ILE A 216 -7.47 9.07 -4.88
CA ILE A 216 -8.92 9.07 -5.13
C ILE A 216 -9.30 7.98 -6.13
N ALA A 217 -8.56 7.83 -7.23
CA ALA A 217 -8.80 6.78 -8.22
C ALA A 217 -8.64 5.38 -7.62
N CYS A 218 -7.66 5.19 -6.74
CA CYS A 218 -7.47 3.93 -6.06
C CYS A 218 -8.56 3.64 -5.02
N GLU A 219 -8.90 4.62 -4.18
CA GLU A 219 -9.95 4.49 -3.17
C GLU A 219 -11.32 4.28 -3.80
N ALA A 220 -11.56 4.82 -4.99
CA ALA A 220 -12.73 4.48 -5.79
C ALA A 220 -12.82 2.97 -6.08
N ILE A 221 -11.72 2.30 -6.46
CA ILE A 221 -11.71 0.84 -6.69
C ILE A 221 -11.93 0.06 -5.40
N VAL A 222 -11.34 0.50 -4.28
CA VAL A 222 -11.56 -0.08 -2.95
C VAL A 222 -13.03 0.05 -2.55
N GLY A 223 -13.62 1.23 -2.77
CA GLY A 223 -15.05 1.49 -2.55
C GLY A 223 -15.94 0.58 -3.41
N GLN A 224 -15.61 0.40 -4.70
CA GLN A 224 -16.34 -0.54 -5.57
C GLN A 224 -16.27 -1.99 -5.05
N SER A 225 -15.10 -2.43 -4.57
CA SER A 225 -14.95 -3.76 -3.95
C SER A 225 -15.78 -3.89 -2.65
N ARG A 226 -15.80 -2.86 -1.81
CA ARG A 226 -16.64 -2.82 -0.60
C ARG A 226 -18.13 -2.86 -0.93
N LEU A 227 -18.56 -2.14 -1.97
CA LEU A 227 -19.94 -2.16 -2.45
C LEU A 227 -20.32 -3.57 -2.93
N LEU A 228 -19.46 -4.21 -3.72
CA LEU A 228 -19.65 -5.58 -4.18
C LEU A 228 -19.82 -6.54 -2.99
N ASN A 229 -18.98 -6.45 -1.96
CA ASN A 229 -19.13 -7.26 -0.75
C ASN A 229 -20.46 -6.98 -0.01
N ALA A 230 -20.91 -5.73 0.05
CA ALA A 230 -22.17 -5.40 0.72
C ALA A 230 -23.42 -5.92 0.00
N ILE A 231 -23.36 -6.09 -1.33
CA ILE A 231 -24.44 -6.69 -2.13
C ILE A 231 -24.30 -8.21 -2.27
N GLU A 232 -23.27 -8.83 -1.67
CA GLU A 232 -22.94 -10.25 -1.83
C GLU A 232 -24.13 -11.13 -1.47
N ASP A 233 -24.75 -10.94 -0.31
CA ASP A 233 -25.88 -11.75 0.14
C ASP A 233 -27.12 -11.62 -0.76
N LEU A 234 -27.33 -10.43 -1.33
CA LEU A 234 -28.42 -10.20 -2.26
C LEU A 234 -28.15 -10.90 -3.60
N ALA A 235 -26.95 -10.74 -4.15
CA ALA A 235 -26.53 -11.43 -5.37
C ALA A 235 -26.56 -12.96 -5.20
N ARG A 236 -26.13 -13.45 -4.03
CA ARG A 236 -26.20 -14.86 -3.61
C ARG A 236 -27.62 -15.40 -3.69
N SER A 237 -28.61 -14.63 -3.24
CA SER A 237 -30.02 -15.04 -3.24
C SER A 237 -30.63 -15.22 -4.64
N TYR A 238 -30.01 -14.67 -5.68
CA TYR A 238 -30.47 -14.78 -7.07
C TYR A 238 -29.76 -15.89 -7.86
N LEU A 239 -28.73 -16.53 -7.28
CA LEU A 239 -27.93 -17.54 -7.96
C LEU A 239 -28.28 -18.96 -7.48
N PRO A 240 -28.32 -19.95 -8.39
CA PRO A 240 -28.36 -21.36 -8.02
C PRO A 240 -27.11 -21.83 -7.25
N ASP A 241 -27.28 -22.80 -6.34
CA ASP A 241 -26.23 -23.32 -5.44
C ASP A 241 -24.92 -23.72 -6.15
N ARG A 242 -25.01 -24.24 -7.38
CA ARG A 242 -23.86 -24.67 -8.19
C ARG A 242 -22.86 -23.54 -8.48
N TYR A 243 -23.27 -22.28 -8.41
CA TYR A 243 -22.41 -21.13 -8.71
C TYR A 243 -21.84 -20.46 -7.46
N LEU A 244 -22.23 -20.88 -6.25
CA LEU A 244 -21.84 -20.20 -5.01
C LEU A 244 -20.31 -20.25 -4.79
N CYS A 245 -19.69 -21.41 -4.99
CA CYS A 245 -18.23 -21.53 -4.88
C CYS A 245 -17.50 -20.61 -5.90
N LEU A 246 -18.01 -20.53 -7.13
CA LEU A 246 -17.43 -19.67 -8.17
C LEU A 246 -17.63 -18.19 -7.84
N MET A 247 -18.76 -17.85 -7.22
CA MET A 247 -19.06 -16.50 -6.75
C MET A 247 -18.06 -16.08 -5.66
N ASP A 248 -17.82 -16.95 -4.68
CA ASP A 248 -16.88 -16.71 -3.58
C ASP A 248 -15.44 -16.49 -4.11
N GLU A 249 -15.01 -17.28 -5.10
CA GLU A 249 -13.72 -17.10 -5.79
C GLU A 249 -13.62 -15.74 -6.49
N VAL A 250 -14.70 -15.28 -7.15
CA VAL A 250 -14.74 -13.99 -7.83
C VAL A 250 -14.66 -12.84 -6.83
N PHE A 251 -15.43 -12.89 -5.75
CA PHE A 251 -15.37 -11.87 -4.70
C PHE A 251 -13.99 -11.81 -4.02
N GLU A 252 -13.40 -12.95 -3.69
CA GLU A 252 -12.06 -13.00 -3.09
C GLU A 252 -10.99 -12.47 -4.04
N ARG A 253 -11.08 -12.81 -5.33
CA ARG A 253 -10.20 -12.25 -6.36
C ARG A 253 -10.32 -10.72 -6.40
N ASN A 254 -11.53 -10.18 -6.44
CA ASN A 254 -11.76 -8.74 -6.49
C ASN A 254 -11.21 -8.03 -5.25
N ARG A 255 -11.44 -8.58 -4.05
CA ARG A 255 -10.89 -8.07 -2.78
C ARG A 255 -9.37 -8.05 -2.81
N THR A 256 -8.75 -9.15 -3.22
CA THR A 256 -7.30 -9.27 -3.30
C THR A 256 -6.72 -8.28 -4.30
N MET A 257 -7.30 -8.17 -5.50
CA MET A 257 -6.83 -7.22 -6.52
C MET A 257 -6.97 -5.76 -6.07
N ALA A 258 -8.09 -5.37 -5.45
CA ALA A 258 -8.28 -4.01 -4.94
C ALA A 258 -7.28 -3.67 -3.82
N ARG A 259 -7.09 -4.57 -2.85
CA ARG A 259 -6.14 -4.39 -1.75
C ARG A 259 -4.70 -4.30 -2.23
N GLU A 260 -4.30 -5.20 -3.14
CA GLU A 260 -2.95 -5.20 -3.69
C GLU A 260 -2.69 -4.01 -4.62
N LEU A 261 -3.69 -3.54 -5.39
CA LEU A 261 -3.59 -2.30 -6.16
C LEU A 261 -3.33 -1.11 -5.25
N ARG A 262 -4.10 -0.99 -4.16
CA ARG A 262 -3.93 0.06 -3.15
C ARG A 262 -2.55 0.06 -2.54
N SER A 263 -2.11 -1.09 -2.04
CA SER A 263 -0.77 -1.24 -1.47
C SER A 263 0.32 -0.91 -2.50
N PHE A 264 0.19 -1.38 -3.74
CA PHE A 264 1.18 -1.11 -4.79
C PHE A 264 1.24 0.37 -5.15
N MET A 265 0.09 1.01 -5.35
CA MET A 265 0.01 2.41 -5.73
C MET A 265 0.61 3.32 -4.64
N TYR A 266 0.26 3.10 -3.37
CA TYR A 266 0.83 3.88 -2.27
C TYR A 266 2.33 3.66 -2.11
N SER A 267 2.82 2.43 -2.30
CA SER A 267 4.26 2.16 -2.30
C SER A 267 4.97 2.92 -3.43
N THR A 268 4.41 2.98 -4.64
CA THR A 268 5.01 3.75 -5.76
C THR A 268 4.99 5.26 -5.53
N ILE A 269 3.95 5.79 -4.90
CA ILE A 269 3.86 7.22 -4.61
C ILE A 269 4.81 7.59 -3.48
N ALA A 270 4.86 6.78 -2.42
CA ALA A 270 5.78 6.98 -1.30
C ALA A 270 7.25 7.02 -1.76
N VAL A 271 7.65 6.18 -2.74
CA VAL A 271 8.99 6.24 -3.33
C VAL A 271 9.28 7.57 -4.02
N ARG A 272 8.27 8.24 -4.59
CA ARG A 272 8.44 9.55 -5.23
C ARG A 272 8.44 10.71 -4.24
N LEU A 273 7.77 10.56 -3.10
CA LEU A 273 7.77 11.55 -2.02
C LEU A 273 9.10 11.61 -1.26
N VAL A 274 9.92 10.55 -1.35
CA VAL A 274 11.23 10.48 -0.71
C VAL A 274 12.33 10.61 -1.75
N ASP A 275 13.15 11.65 -1.63
CA ASP A 275 14.38 11.77 -2.43
C ASP A 275 15.47 10.83 -1.89
N VAL A 276 15.37 9.56 -2.29
CA VAL A 276 16.29 8.49 -1.90
C VAL A 276 17.75 8.82 -2.29
N PRO A 277 18.05 9.28 -3.53
CA PRO A 277 19.40 9.69 -3.90
C PRO A 277 19.97 10.80 -3.01
N ALA A 278 19.22 11.88 -2.77
CA ALA A 278 19.71 12.99 -1.96
C ALA A 278 19.96 12.58 -0.50
N LEU A 279 19.12 11.70 0.06
CA LEU A 279 19.33 11.16 1.41
C LEU A 279 20.61 10.32 1.49
N MET A 280 20.85 9.46 0.50
CA MET A 280 22.07 8.65 0.41
C MET A 280 23.33 9.53 0.30
N GLU A 281 23.28 10.58 -0.51
CA GLU A 281 24.38 11.55 -0.66
C GLU A 281 24.62 12.34 0.62
N SER A 282 23.56 12.77 1.30
CA SER A 282 23.64 13.52 2.56
C SER A 282 24.33 12.71 3.66
N VAL A 283 23.99 11.42 3.79
CA VAL A 283 24.64 10.52 4.76
C VAL A 283 26.10 10.26 4.39
N ALA A 284 26.40 10.12 3.09
CA ALA A 284 27.76 9.90 2.61
C ALA A 284 28.67 11.12 2.77
N ALA A 285 28.12 12.34 2.77
CA ALA A 285 28.85 13.58 2.97
C ALA A 285 29.30 13.79 4.43
N VAL A 286 28.65 13.13 5.39
CA VAL A 286 29.01 13.21 6.81
C VAL A 286 30.28 12.40 7.08
N SER A 287 31.23 13.00 7.83
CA SER A 287 32.38 12.26 8.34
C SER A 287 31.97 11.42 9.55
N TRP A 288 32.04 10.11 9.41
CA TRP A 288 31.74 9.14 10.48
C TRP A 288 32.99 8.68 11.25
N ASP A 289 34.17 9.19 10.88
CA ASP A 289 35.43 9.00 11.61
C ASP A 289 35.68 10.22 12.50
N ILE A 290 35.01 10.23 13.65
CA ILE A 290 35.05 11.34 14.60
C ILE A 290 35.72 10.91 15.92
N PRO A 291 36.56 11.77 16.52
CA PRO A 291 37.21 11.50 17.80
C PRO A 291 36.27 11.75 19.00
N TYR A 292 35.35 12.70 18.87
CA TYR A 292 34.38 13.09 19.89
C TYR A 292 33.00 13.19 19.28
N ILE A 293 31.98 12.76 20.03
CA ILE A 293 30.58 12.89 19.63
C ILE A 293 30.08 14.31 19.90
N SER A 294 29.30 14.85 18.97
CA SER A 294 28.56 16.10 19.18
C SER A 294 27.32 15.83 20.05
N ASP A 295 26.88 16.83 20.80
CA ASP A 295 25.60 16.75 21.54
C ASP A 295 24.38 16.90 20.62
N GLN A 296 24.60 17.19 19.34
CA GLN A 296 23.55 17.44 18.34
C GLN A 296 23.60 16.42 17.20
N HIS A 297 22.42 16.14 16.65
CA HIS A 297 22.25 15.35 15.42
C HIS A 297 22.72 16.15 14.19
N ASN A 298 22.96 15.44 13.10
CA ASN A 298 23.40 16.07 11.85
C ASN A 298 22.29 16.89 11.17
N GLU A 299 22.68 17.95 10.48
CA GLU A 299 21.74 18.92 9.86
C GLU A 299 20.80 18.26 8.84
N TYR A 300 21.26 17.22 8.11
CA TYR A 300 20.42 16.54 7.12
C TYR A 300 19.16 15.91 7.74
N ILE A 301 19.17 15.56 9.03
CA ILE A 301 17.98 15.04 9.73
C ILE A 301 16.93 16.15 9.88
N VAL A 302 17.34 17.40 10.13
CA VAL A 302 16.42 18.54 10.21
C VAL A 302 15.73 18.76 8.88
N HIS A 303 16.51 18.79 7.78
CA HIS A 303 15.99 18.93 6.42
C HIS A 303 15.06 17.77 6.04
N LEU A 304 15.41 16.53 6.41
CA LEU A 304 14.60 15.35 6.17
C LEU A 304 13.26 15.40 6.91
N VAL A 305 13.26 15.76 8.21
CA VAL A 305 12.03 15.90 9.01
C VAL A 305 11.15 17.02 8.45
N GLN A 306 11.75 18.15 8.04
CA GLN A 306 11.02 19.23 7.39
C GLN A 306 10.33 18.74 6.11
N LYS A 307 11.03 18.01 5.24
CA LYS A 307 10.45 17.43 4.02
C LYS A 307 9.32 16.45 4.30
N CYS A 308 9.45 15.63 5.34
CA CYS A 308 8.36 14.76 5.80
C CYS A 308 7.12 15.57 6.24
N GLY A 309 7.34 16.68 6.94
CA GLY A 309 6.27 17.58 7.36
C GLY A 309 5.57 18.25 6.17
N GLU A 310 6.33 18.70 5.16
CA GLU A 310 5.80 19.25 3.91
C GLU A 310 4.95 18.20 3.17
N ALA A 311 5.44 16.97 3.04
CA ALA A 311 4.70 15.87 2.40
C ALA A 311 3.41 15.51 3.15
N TRP A 312 3.46 15.41 4.49
CA TRP A 312 2.29 15.13 5.32
C TRP A 312 1.27 16.26 5.31
N GLY A 313 1.71 17.51 5.38
CA GLY A 313 0.85 18.68 5.20
C GLY A 313 0.19 18.70 3.82
N GLY A 314 0.95 18.35 2.79
CA GLY A 314 0.42 18.13 1.43
C GLY A 314 -0.69 17.09 1.39
N LEU A 315 -0.49 15.93 2.02
CA LEU A 315 -1.51 14.87 2.13
C LEU A 315 -2.81 15.34 2.80
N GLN A 316 -2.73 16.28 3.75
CA GLN A 316 -3.91 16.80 4.45
C GLN A 316 -4.69 17.85 3.65
N ILE A 317 -3.97 18.72 2.93
CA ILE A 317 -4.54 19.91 2.28
C ILE A 317 -4.95 19.62 0.83
N LEU A 318 -4.30 18.66 0.16
CA LEU A 318 -4.52 18.41 -1.26
C LEU A 318 -5.96 17.94 -1.54
N ALA A 319 -6.51 18.42 -2.66
CA ALA A 319 -7.90 18.18 -3.08
C ALA A 319 -8.92 18.46 -1.97
N ASP A 320 -8.75 19.55 -1.22
CA ASP A 320 -9.63 19.98 -0.12
C ASP A 320 -9.83 18.90 0.97
N GLY A 321 -8.82 18.05 1.19
CA GLY A 321 -8.90 16.96 2.17
C GLY A 321 -9.68 15.74 1.68
N SER A 322 -9.90 15.59 0.36
CA SER A 322 -10.64 14.47 -0.23
C SER A 322 -9.93 13.11 -0.11
N ILE A 323 -8.68 13.07 0.36
CA ILE A 323 -7.94 11.81 0.58
C ILE A 323 -8.35 11.24 1.96
N PRO A 324 -8.87 10.00 2.03
CA PRO A 324 -9.26 9.38 3.28
C PRO A 324 -8.12 9.33 4.31
N MET A 325 -8.46 9.45 5.60
CA MET A 325 -7.44 9.37 6.66
C MET A 325 -6.62 8.07 6.58
N ASP A 326 -7.26 6.92 6.42
CA ASP A 326 -6.58 5.63 6.28
C ASP A 326 -5.60 5.60 5.10
N ALA A 327 -5.97 6.25 3.99
CA ALA A 327 -5.10 6.35 2.82
C ALA A 327 -3.87 7.21 3.13
N ARG A 328 -4.06 8.33 3.84
CA ARG A 328 -2.95 9.18 4.29
C ARG A 328 -2.02 8.41 5.22
N GLU A 329 -2.57 7.68 6.20
CA GLU A 329 -1.79 6.87 7.14
C GLU A 329 -1.00 5.76 6.45
N ASP A 330 -1.59 5.08 5.46
CA ASP A 330 -0.90 4.04 4.69
C ASP A 330 0.24 4.63 3.84
N ILE A 331 0.02 5.79 3.21
CA ILE A 331 1.06 6.49 2.44
C ILE A 331 2.19 6.96 3.37
N TRP A 332 1.85 7.51 4.54
CA TRP A 332 2.81 7.91 5.57
C TRP A 332 3.64 6.72 6.06
N ALA A 333 3.01 5.59 6.37
CA ALA A 333 3.70 4.39 6.81
C ALA A 333 4.68 3.86 5.76
N GLU A 334 4.27 3.80 4.48
CA GLU A 334 5.17 3.39 3.38
C GLU A 334 6.32 4.40 3.19
N MET A 335 6.06 5.71 3.31
CA MET A 335 7.09 6.75 3.20
C MET A 335 8.14 6.62 4.30
N VAL A 336 7.71 6.49 5.56
CA VAL A 336 8.61 6.28 6.71
C VAL A 336 9.38 4.97 6.55
N GLN A 337 8.74 3.91 6.06
CA GLN A 337 9.40 2.64 5.80
C GLN A 337 10.54 2.78 4.77
N ILE A 338 10.33 3.54 3.69
CA ILE A 338 11.35 3.81 2.68
C ILE A 338 12.51 4.63 3.25
N ILE A 339 12.22 5.62 4.09
CA ILE A 339 13.25 6.44 4.77
C ILE A 339 14.12 5.55 5.67
N MET A 340 13.50 4.69 6.50
CA MET A 340 14.22 3.80 7.41
C MET A 340 15.07 2.77 6.65
N ASP A 341 14.54 2.19 5.57
CA ASP A 341 15.28 1.26 4.71
C ASP A 341 16.46 1.97 4.01
N THR A 342 16.26 3.21 3.54
CA THR A 342 17.30 4.03 2.90
C THR A 342 18.39 4.40 3.89
N LEU A 343 18.04 4.81 5.12
CA LEU A 343 19.02 5.12 6.16
C LEU A 343 19.86 3.91 6.54
N LEU A 344 19.23 2.75 6.71
CA LEU A 344 19.98 1.52 6.96
C LEU A 344 20.92 1.20 5.81
N GLN A 345 20.46 1.33 4.56
CA GLN A 345 21.30 1.13 3.39
C GLN A 345 22.48 2.11 3.40
N ALA A 346 22.25 3.40 3.65
CA ALA A 346 23.28 4.42 3.72
C ALA A 346 24.28 4.17 4.85
N PHE A 347 23.83 3.87 6.07
CA PHE A 347 24.71 3.53 7.19
C PHE A 347 25.52 2.26 6.93
N SER A 348 24.95 1.29 6.20
CA SER A 348 25.69 0.08 5.83
C SER A 348 26.83 0.35 4.84
N THR A 349 26.75 1.38 4.01
CA THR A 349 27.80 1.69 3.01
C THR A 349 28.92 2.57 3.57
N VAL A 350 28.74 3.18 4.74
CA VAL A 350 29.77 3.98 5.42
C VAL A 350 31.00 3.14 5.71
N SER A 351 32.17 3.61 5.25
CA SER A 351 33.45 2.92 5.45
C SER A 351 34.05 3.26 6.81
N LYS A 352 34.38 2.24 7.62
CA LYS A 352 35.09 2.35 8.91
C LYS A 352 34.55 3.42 9.88
N PRO A 353 33.27 3.38 10.29
CA PRO A 353 32.75 4.32 11.28
C PRO A 353 33.40 4.07 12.66
N THR A 354 33.83 5.12 13.35
CA THR A 354 34.34 5.00 14.74
C THR A 354 33.23 4.61 15.70
N ALA A 355 33.58 4.19 16.92
CA ALA A 355 32.56 3.92 17.95
C ALA A 355 31.70 5.16 18.25
N GLN A 356 32.32 6.34 18.20
CA GLN A 356 31.68 7.65 18.33
C GLN A 356 30.82 7.98 17.11
N GLY A 357 31.29 7.69 15.88
CA GLY A 357 30.50 7.85 14.67
C GLY A 357 29.25 6.96 14.65
N ARG A 358 29.35 5.72 15.11
CA ARG A 358 28.19 4.82 15.28
C ARG A 358 27.21 5.32 16.35
N ALA A 359 27.70 5.92 17.43
CA ALA A 359 26.85 6.58 18.41
C ALA A 359 26.15 7.81 17.80
N LEU A 360 26.81 8.57 16.92
CA LEU A 360 26.18 9.65 16.15
C LEU A 360 25.09 9.12 15.20
N MET A 361 25.27 7.97 14.55
CA MET A 361 24.22 7.32 13.74
C MET A 361 22.97 6.99 14.58
N LEU A 362 23.16 6.51 15.81
CA LEU A 362 22.05 6.25 16.74
C LEU A 362 21.38 7.53 17.21
N LEU A 363 22.14 8.61 17.39
CA LEU A 363 21.60 9.93 17.73
C LEU A 363 20.75 10.48 16.59
N ASP A 364 21.24 10.41 15.34
CA ASP A 364 20.49 10.79 14.14
C ASP A 364 19.20 9.99 14.00
N LEU A 365 19.27 8.67 14.18
CA LEU A 365 18.10 7.78 14.13
C LEU A 365 17.07 8.15 15.22
N HIS A 366 17.53 8.51 16.42
CA HIS A 366 16.63 8.92 17.49
C HIS A 366 15.99 10.28 17.21
N ALA A 367 16.76 11.26 16.73
CA ALA A 367 16.27 12.56 16.35
C ALA A 367 15.23 12.47 15.23
N LEU A 368 15.48 11.63 14.22
CA LEU A 368 14.51 11.36 13.16
C LEU A 368 13.22 10.77 13.70
N GLN A 369 13.29 9.72 14.52
CA GLN A 369 12.09 9.10 15.09
C GLN A 369 11.26 10.13 15.88
N ASN A 370 11.90 10.93 16.73
CA ASN A 370 11.20 11.96 17.49
C ASN A 370 10.57 13.02 16.58
N GLY A 371 11.27 13.41 15.50
CA GLY A 371 10.74 14.35 14.51
C GLY A 371 9.54 13.79 13.75
N LEU A 372 9.58 12.51 13.35
CA LEU A 372 8.47 11.82 12.70
C LEU A 372 7.28 11.66 13.64
N ASP A 373 7.51 11.31 14.91
CA ASP A 373 6.44 11.15 15.91
C ASP A 373 5.72 12.47 16.23
N LEU A 374 6.40 13.61 16.07
CA LEU A 374 5.79 14.94 16.20
C LEU A 374 4.86 15.28 15.02
N ILE A 375 5.13 14.73 13.84
CA ILE A 375 4.32 14.94 12.63
C ILE A 375 3.11 14.01 12.64
N ASN A 376 3.36 12.70 12.71
CA ASN A 376 2.36 11.65 12.83
C ASN A 376 3.00 10.39 13.43
N HIS A 377 2.47 9.95 14.58
CA HIS A 377 3.06 8.89 15.39
C HIS A 377 3.34 7.61 14.60
N VAL A 378 4.59 7.15 14.62
CA VAL A 378 5.05 5.95 13.90
C VAL A 378 5.07 4.75 14.85
N SER A 379 4.11 3.84 14.68
CA SER A 379 4.08 2.60 15.46
C SER A 379 4.89 1.48 14.81
N SER A 380 5.43 0.57 15.61
CA SER A 380 6.09 -0.66 15.11
C SER A 380 5.14 -1.63 14.40
N ARG A 381 3.82 -1.49 14.60
CA ARG A 381 2.80 -2.25 13.88
C ARG A 381 2.63 -1.76 12.44
N THR A 382 2.68 -0.44 12.24
CA THR A 382 2.51 0.19 10.93
C THR A 382 3.80 0.18 10.12
N VAL A 383 4.95 0.37 10.80
CA VAL A 383 6.29 0.34 10.18
C VAL A 383 7.13 -0.80 10.78
N PRO A 384 7.08 -2.01 10.21
CA PRO A 384 7.74 -3.18 10.78
C PRO A 384 9.28 -3.09 10.72
N ARG A 385 9.84 -2.43 9.71
CA ARG A 385 11.28 -2.17 9.57
C ARG A 385 11.60 -0.72 9.96
N GLY A 386 11.16 -0.32 11.16
CA GLY A 386 11.33 1.03 11.71
C GLY A 386 12.62 1.22 12.52
N ARG A 387 12.58 2.08 13.55
CA ARG A 387 13.73 2.41 14.42
C ARG A 387 14.45 1.19 14.98
N GLU A 388 13.72 0.21 15.50
CA GLU A 388 14.32 -0.98 16.13
C GLU A 388 15.13 -1.80 15.12
N TYR A 389 14.64 -1.89 13.88
CA TYR A 389 15.32 -2.61 12.80
C TYR A 389 16.65 -1.95 12.41
N VAL A 390 16.68 -0.63 12.26
CA VAL A 390 17.92 0.11 11.96
C VAL A 390 18.87 0.08 13.18
N GLY A 391 18.32 0.31 14.37
CA GLY A 391 19.10 0.33 15.61
C GLY A 391 19.73 -1.03 15.95
N ASN A 392 19.05 -2.14 15.69
CA ASN A 392 19.58 -3.49 15.89
C ASN A 392 20.79 -3.76 14.98
N TYR A 393 20.76 -3.28 13.74
CA TYR A 393 21.92 -3.37 12.84
C TYR A 393 23.11 -2.54 13.35
N ILE A 394 22.89 -1.32 13.83
CA ILE A 394 23.98 -0.48 14.35
C ILE A 394 24.57 -1.09 15.64
N LYS A 395 23.73 -1.68 16.50
CA LYS A 395 24.17 -2.40 17.70
C LYS A 395 25.02 -3.63 17.36
N ALA A 396 24.77 -4.27 16.22
CA ALA A 396 25.53 -5.44 15.79
C ALA A 396 27.02 -5.16 15.53
N PHE A 397 27.42 -3.89 15.37
CA PHE A 397 28.84 -3.51 15.29
C PHE A 397 29.60 -3.66 16.61
N TYR A 398 28.91 -3.84 17.73
CA TYR A 398 29.51 -3.95 19.07
C TYR A 398 29.58 -5.40 19.56
N TYR A 399 29.06 -6.36 18.81
CA TYR A 399 29.12 -7.78 19.17
C TYR A 399 30.50 -8.37 18.91
N ASP A 400 30.84 -9.37 19.72
CA ASP A 400 32.01 -10.22 19.51
C ASP A 400 31.75 -11.28 18.42
N GLU A 401 32.76 -12.09 18.05
CA GLU A 401 32.66 -13.06 16.95
C GLU A 401 31.49 -14.06 17.14
N ASP A 402 31.37 -14.64 18.33
CA ASP A 402 30.34 -15.64 18.63
C ASP A 402 28.93 -15.01 18.67
N GLU A 403 28.80 -13.85 19.31
CA GLU A 403 27.54 -13.10 19.40
C GLU A 403 27.06 -12.65 18.01
N LEU A 404 27.97 -12.25 17.13
CA LEU A 404 27.65 -11.85 15.77
C LEU A 404 27.10 -13.04 14.95
N LEU A 405 27.66 -14.24 15.12
CA LEU A 405 27.17 -15.44 14.43
C LEU A 405 25.76 -15.82 14.91
N GLU A 406 25.50 -15.75 16.21
CA GLU A 406 24.16 -15.97 16.77
C GLU A 406 23.16 -14.92 16.25
N TRP A 407 23.58 -13.65 16.20
CA TRP A 407 22.75 -12.56 15.68
C TRP A 407 22.45 -12.74 14.19
N VAL A 408 23.41 -13.13 13.36
CA VAL A 408 23.19 -13.41 11.93
C VAL A 408 22.18 -14.55 11.77
N GLN A 409 22.29 -15.62 12.58
CA GLN A 409 21.36 -16.73 12.53
C GLN A 409 19.93 -16.31 12.90
N ALA A 410 19.77 -15.44 13.89
CA ALA A 410 18.48 -14.90 14.31
C ALA A 410 17.88 -13.92 13.28
N ASN A 411 18.72 -13.17 12.55
CA ASN A 411 18.29 -12.08 11.65
C ASN A 411 18.45 -12.38 10.15
N LYS A 412 18.71 -13.65 9.78
CA LYS A 412 19.01 -14.07 8.39
C LYS A 412 17.95 -13.70 7.34
N THR A 413 16.70 -13.49 7.74
CA THR A 413 15.60 -13.09 6.84
C THR A 413 15.33 -11.60 6.82
N LEU A 414 15.99 -10.81 7.68
CA LEU A 414 15.70 -9.39 7.88
C LEU A 414 16.66 -8.49 7.11
N TYR A 415 17.93 -8.88 6.96
CA TYR A 415 18.95 -8.07 6.30
C TYR A 415 19.47 -8.74 5.02
N SER A 416 19.98 -7.94 4.09
CA SER A 416 20.58 -8.43 2.84
C SER A 416 22.00 -8.99 3.04
N LYS A 417 22.42 -9.89 2.14
CA LYS A 417 23.82 -10.38 2.08
C LYS A 417 24.84 -9.25 2.02
N VAL A 418 24.52 -8.16 1.32
CA VAL A 418 25.40 -6.98 1.20
C VAL A 418 25.53 -6.25 2.54
N GLN A 419 24.43 -6.09 3.28
CA GLN A 419 24.45 -5.49 4.61
C GLN A 419 25.28 -6.35 5.58
N PHE A 420 25.10 -7.68 5.59
CA PHE A 420 25.95 -8.56 6.40
C PHE A 420 27.44 -8.46 6.03
N ALA A 421 27.77 -8.44 4.74
CA ALA A 421 29.15 -8.29 4.28
C ALA A 421 29.76 -6.95 4.71
N ASN A 422 28.99 -5.87 4.65
CA ASN A 422 29.43 -4.54 5.06
C ASN A 422 29.60 -4.44 6.59
N LEU A 423 28.68 -5.03 7.36
CA LEU A 423 28.79 -5.12 8.82
C LEU A 423 30.08 -5.82 9.23
N LEU A 424 30.38 -6.96 8.60
CA LEU A 424 31.60 -7.71 8.88
C LEU A 424 32.85 -6.93 8.48
N LYS A 425 32.87 -6.33 7.27
CA LYS A 425 34.00 -5.56 6.75
C LYS A 425 34.33 -4.33 7.60
N ASN A 426 33.32 -3.60 8.05
CA ASN A 426 33.47 -2.33 8.75
C ASN A 426 33.46 -2.47 10.29
N GLY A 427 33.05 -3.63 10.82
CA GLY A 427 33.11 -3.98 12.23
C GLY A 427 34.36 -4.82 12.56
N ILE A 428 34.13 -6.04 13.05
CA ILE A 428 35.18 -6.98 13.55
C ILE A 428 36.22 -7.34 12.46
N GLY A 429 35.84 -7.30 11.18
CA GLY A 429 36.76 -7.59 10.08
C GLY A 429 37.89 -6.57 9.91
N SER A 430 37.78 -5.37 10.51
CA SER A 430 38.85 -4.38 10.51
C SER A 430 40.00 -4.74 11.46
N THR A 431 39.75 -5.58 12.47
CA THR A 431 40.72 -6.01 13.48
C THR A 431 41.16 -7.47 13.32
N LEU A 432 40.44 -8.28 12.54
CA LEU A 432 40.72 -9.70 12.32
C LEU A 432 41.71 -9.98 11.18
N GLU A 433 42.44 -11.10 11.30
CA GLU A 433 43.29 -11.61 10.21
C GLU A 433 42.46 -12.04 9.00
N ILE A 434 43.00 -11.81 7.80
CA ILE A 434 42.35 -12.11 6.50
C ILE A 434 41.90 -13.58 6.38
N LYS A 435 42.60 -14.52 7.02
CA LYS A 435 42.22 -15.94 7.01
C LYS A 435 40.96 -16.23 7.84
N LYS A 436 40.87 -15.68 9.06
CA LYS A 436 39.68 -15.81 9.92
C LYS A 436 38.48 -15.08 9.34
N LEU A 437 38.71 -13.92 8.72
CA LEU A 437 37.66 -13.18 8.01
C LEU A 437 37.01 -14.03 6.91
N ARG A 438 37.81 -14.77 6.12
CA ARG A 438 37.29 -15.68 5.08
C ARG A 438 36.46 -16.82 5.66
N GLU A 439 36.86 -17.40 6.79
CA GLU A 439 36.07 -18.44 7.47
C GLU A 439 34.72 -17.91 7.94
N ILE A 440 34.68 -16.72 8.55
CA ILE A 440 33.43 -16.12 9.04
C ILE A 440 32.50 -15.77 7.86
N VAL A 441 33.03 -15.22 6.76
CA VAL A 441 32.25 -14.97 5.53
C VAL A 441 31.64 -16.27 5.00
N LEU A 442 32.40 -17.37 4.95
CA LEU A 442 31.90 -18.67 4.49
C LEU A 442 30.81 -19.23 5.42
N LYS A 443 30.96 -19.08 6.74
CA LYS A 443 29.92 -19.46 7.71
C LYS A 443 28.64 -18.65 7.51
N ILE A 444 28.76 -17.33 7.34
CA ILE A 444 27.63 -16.43 7.10
C ILE A 444 26.94 -16.76 5.77
N ASP A 445 27.69 -16.99 4.69
CA ASP A 445 27.10 -17.34 3.39
C ASP A 445 26.42 -18.71 3.39
N ALA A 446 26.93 -19.66 4.19
CA ALA A 446 26.29 -20.95 4.42
C ALA A 446 25.01 -20.85 5.26
N MET A 447 24.88 -19.83 6.13
CA MET A 447 23.67 -19.59 6.93
C MET A 447 22.57 -18.85 6.18
N ILE A 448 22.93 -18.03 5.17
CA ILE A 448 21.99 -17.19 4.41
C ILE A 448 21.55 -17.85 3.09
N SER A 449 22.34 -18.78 2.54
CA SER A 449 21.94 -19.61 1.40
C SER A 449 20.85 -20.62 1.78
#